data_AF-A0A9D5QEY4-F1
#
_entry.id   AF-A0A9D5QEY4-F1
#
_cell.length_a   1.000
_cell.length_b   1.000
_cell.length_c   1.000
_cell.angle_alpha   90.00
_cell.angle_beta   90.00
_cell.angle_gamma   90.00
#
_symmetry.space_group_name_H-M   'P 1'
#
loop_
_entity.id
_entity.type
_entity.pdbx_description
1 polymer ?
#
loop_
_entity_poly.entity_id
_entity_poly.type
_entity_poly.pdbx_seq_one_letter_code
_entity_poly.pdbx_strand_id
1 'polypeptide(L)' 'MNRELIVTYFINFAYTLLRAVIYAIGCFFAWRAFDWLDKVDIRKEITENKNLGWAIIVASLLLGLAYVIGQI' A
#
# COMPACT_ATOMS: atom_id res chain seq x y z
N MET A 1 -8.67 36.22 -10.67
CA MET A 1 -7.49 35.38 -10.99
C MET A 1 -6.96 34.61 -9.77
N ASN A 2 -6.63 35.26 -8.64
CA ASN A 2 -6.04 34.55 -7.47
C ASN A 2 -7.00 33.58 -6.76
N ARG A 3 -8.31 33.88 -6.71
CA ARG A 3 -9.29 33.06 -5.98
C ARG A 3 -9.49 31.68 -6.61
N GLU A 4 -9.49 31.58 -7.94
CA GLU A 4 -9.66 30.30 -8.64
C GLU A 4 -8.42 29.41 -8.56
N LEU A 5 -7.22 30.01 -8.55
CA LEU A 5 -6.00 29.26 -8.27
C LEU A 5 -6.06 28.65 -6.87
N ILE A 6 -6.38 29.45 -5.84
CA ILE A 6 -6.43 28.97 -4.46
C ILE A 6 -7.42 27.80 -4.32
N VAL A 7 -8.60 27.92 -4.92
CA VAL A 7 -9.62 26.85 -4.90
C VAL A 7 -9.10 25.60 -5.61
N THR A 8 -8.46 25.73 -6.77
CA THR A 8 -7.90 24.60 -7.53
C THR A 8 -6.81 23.87 -6.76
N TYR A 9 -5.86 24.61 -6.17
CA TYR A 9 -4.80 24.01 -5.35
C TYR A 9 -5.35 23.32 -4.11
N PHE A 10 -6.38 23.89 -3.48
CA PHE A 10 -7.01 23.30 -2.32
C PHE A 10 -7.74 22.00 -2.66
N ILE A 11 -8.46 21.96 -3.79
CA ILE A 11 -9.13 20.75 -4.28
C ILE A 11 -8.10 19.66 -4.61
N ASN A 12 -7.01 20.00 -5.30
CA ASN A 12 -5.96 19.05 -5.62
C ASN A 12 -5.27 18.50 -4.37
N PHE A 13 -4.98 19.37 -3.39
CA PHE A 13 -4.42 18.95 -2.11
C PHE A 13 -5.36 17.99 -1.37
N ALA A 14 -6.65 18.34 -1.28
CA ALA A 14 -7.65 17.48 -0.66
C ALA A 14 -7.78 16.11 -1.37
N TYR A 15 -7.69 16.10 -2.70
CA TYR A 15 -7.71 14.87 -3.50
C TYR A 15 -6.50 13.98 -3.23
N THR A 16 -5.29 14.54 -3.16
CA THR A 16 -4.08 13.81 -2.81
C THR A 16 -4.14 13.25 -1.40
N LEU A 17 -4.66 14.04 -0.45
CA LEU A 17 -4.79 13.63 0.95
C LEU A 17 -5.81 12.50 1.11
N LEU A 18 -6.94 12.58 0.39
CA LEU A 18 -7.94 11.51 0.35
C LEU A 18 -7.36 10.21 -0.23
N ARG A 19 -6.61 10.31 -1.33
CA ARG A 19 -5.89 9.16 -1.91
C ARG A 19 -4.94 8.53 -0.89
N ALA A 20 -4.11 9.33 -0.23
CA ALA A 20 -3.16 8.84 0.76
C ALA A 20 -3.87 8.08 1.91
N VAL A 21 -5.01 8.58 2.39
CA VAL A 21 -5.82 7.91 3.42
C VAL A 21 -6.38 6.58 2.91
N ILE A 22 -6.95 6.54 1.70
CA ILE A 22 -7.47 5.30 1.10
C ILE A 22 -6.35 4.26 0.97
N TYR A 23 -5.15 4.67 0.57
CA TYR A 23 -4.01 3.76 0.46
C TYR A 23 -3.50 3.27 1.81
N ALA A 24 -3.44 4.15 2.82
CA ALA A 24 -3.07 3.75 4.18
C ALA A 24 -4.05 2.70 4.73
N ILE A 25 -5.35 2.90 4.49
CA ILE A 25 -6.40 1.94 4.84
C ILE A 25 -6.21 0.63 4.08
N GLY A 26 -5.95 0.68 2.76
CA GLY A 26 -5.67 -0.51 1.95
C GLY A 26 -4.47 -1.31 2.46
N CYS A 27 -3.38 -0.63 2.84
CA CYS A 27 -2.21 -1.27 3.43
C CYS A 27 -2.52 -1.90 4.79
N PHE A 28 -3.31 -1.22 5.62
CA PHE A 28 -3.74 -1.76 6.91
C PHE A 28 -4.59 -3.02 6.75
N PHE A 29 -5.53 -3.04 5.79
CA PHE A 29 -6.33 -4.22 5.50
C PHE A 29 -5.50 -5.35 4.90
N ALA A 30 -4.55 -5.04 4.02
CA ALA A 30 -3.63 -6.04 3.50
C ALA A 30 -2.82 -6.67 4.64
N TRP A 31 -2.20 -5.85 5.51
CA TRP A 31 -1.48 -6.33 6.69
C TRP A 31 -2.37 -7.19 7.59
N ARG A 32 -3.59 -6.73 7.89
CA ARG A 32 -4.54 -7.48 8.71
C ARG A 32 -4.95 -8.80 8.05
N ALA A 33 -5.12 -8.82 6.73
CA ALA A 33 -5.41 -10.04 5.98
C ALA A 33 -4.24 -11.03 6.06
N PHE A 34 -2.99 -10.57 6.02
CA PHE A 34 -1.81 -11.41 6.26
C PHE A 34 -1.77 -11.98 7.67
N ASP A 35 -1.98 -11.12 8.67
CA ASP A 35 -2.03 -11.52 10.09
C ASP A 35 -3.13 -12.57 10.35
N TRP A 36 -4.23 -12.49 9.58
CA TRP A 36 -5.35 -13.42 9.72
C TRP A 36 -5.16 -14.72 8.93
N LEU A 37 -4.43 -14.65 7.80
CA LEU A 37 -4.10 -15.83 7.01
C LEU A 37 -3.08 -16.72 7.70
N ASP A 38 -2.15 -16.16 8.50
CA ASP A 38 -1.03 -16.95 9.00
C ASP A 38 -0.60 -16.62 10.45
N LYS A 39 -0.56 -17.67 11.28
CA LYS A 39 0.37 -17.78 12.42
C LYS A 39 1.76 -18.27 11.97
N VAL A 40 2.03 -18.24 10.67
CA VAL A 40 3.24 -18.82 10.10
C VAL A 40 4.29 -17.74 9.91
N ASP A 41 5.50 -18.08 10.32
CA ASP A 41 6.67 -17.22 10.17
C ASP A 41 7.06 -17.19 8.68
N ILE A 42 6.54 -16.18 7.95
CA ILE A 42 6.72 -16.01 6.50
C ILE A 42 8.19 -16.08 6.10
N ARG A 43 9.10 -15.61 6.97
CA ARG A 43 10.54 -15.67 6.71
C ARG A 43 11.05 -17.11 6.67
N LYS A 44 10.56 -17.98 7.57
CA LYS A 44 10.89 -19.41 7.56
C LYS A 44 10.27 -20.13 6.37
N GLU A 45 9.04 -19.80 5.99
CA GLU A 45 8.40 -20.36 4.79
C GLU A 45 9.21 -20.08 3.51
N ILE A 46 9.71 -18.84 3.36
CA ILE A 46 10.49 -18.44 2.20
C ILE A 46 11.89 -19.07 2.22
N THR A 47 12.55 -19.12 3.38
CA THR A 47 13.97 -19.49 3.49
C THR A 47 14.18 -21.00 3.69
N GLU A 48 13.41 -21.61 4.60
CA GLU A 48 13.56 -23.01 4.99
C GLU A 48 12.66 -23.92 4.13
N ASN A 49 11.39 -23.56 3.95
CA ASN A 49 10.45 -24.35 3.15
C ASN A 49 10.50 -24.02 1.64
N LYS A 50 11.32 -23.04 1.23
CA LYS A 50 11.47 -22.56 -0.14
C LYS A 50 10.13 -22.27 -0.82
N ASN A 51 9.16 -21.80 -0.06
CA ASN A 51 7.82 -21.54 -0.58
C ASN A 51 7.82 -20.24 -1.40
N LEU A 52 7.97 -20.41 -2.71
CA LEU A 52 7.97 -19.32 -3.68
C LEU A 52 6.65 -18.54 -3.72
N GLY A 53 5.53 -19.16 -3.32
CA GLY A 53 4.24 -18.49 -3.25
C GLY A 53 4.28 -17.30 -2.29
N TRP A 54 4.82 -17.51 -1.09
CA TRP A 54 5.00 -16.44 -0.11
C TRP A 54 5.96 -15.35 -0.59
N ALA A 55 7.04 -15.72 -1.27
CA ALA A 55 7.98 -14.76 -1.84
C ALA A 55 7.32 -13.85 -2.90
N ILE A 56 6.50 -14.42 -3.79
CA ILE A 56 5.78 -13.68 -4.84
C ILE A 56 4.74 -12.74 -4.22
N ILE A 57 4.01 -13.21 -3.20
CA ILE A 57 3.00 -12.38 -2.53
C ILE A 57 3.67 -11.17 -1.84
N VAL A 58 4.75 -11.37 -1.09
CA VAL A 58 5.48 -10.27 -0.45
C VAL A 58 6.06 -9.30 -1.49
N ALA A 59 6.66 -9.81 -2.56
CA ALA A 59 7.20 -8.98 -3.64
C ALA A 59 6.12 -8.14 -4.34
N SER A 60 4.95 -8.73 -4.63
CA SER A 60 3.83 -8.02 -5.26
C SER A 60 3.24 -6.93 -4.37
N LEU A 61 3.22 -7.13 -3.05
CA LEU A 61 2.85 -6.07 -2.10
C LEU A 61 3.82 -4.90 -2.11
N LEU A 62 5.12 -5.18 -2.06
CA LEU A 62 6.15 -4.14 -2.09
C LEU A 62 6.11 -3.36 -3.41
N LEU A 63 5.91 -4.04 -4.53
CA LEU A 63 5.73 -3.40 -5.85
C LEU A 63 4.46 -2.57 -5.92
N GLY A 64 3.34 -3.07 -5.40
CA GLY A 64 2.09 -2.33 -5.32
C GLY A 64 2.23 -1.05 -4.47
N LEU A 65 2.91 -1.15 -3.34
CA LEU A 65 3.20 0.00 -2.47
C LEU A 65 4.09 1.03 -3.16
N ALA A 66 5.15 0.58 -3.83
CA ALA A 66 6.08 1.44 -4.56
C ALA A 66 5.39 2.16 -5.74
N TYR A 67 4.54 1.46 -6.49
CA TYR A 67 3.77 2.06 -7.58
C TYR A 67 2.81 3.13 -7.05
N VAL A 68 2.09 2.83 -5.96
CA VAL A 68 1.17 3.77 -5.34
C VAL A 68 1.90 5.02 -4.85
N ILE A 69 3.01 4.86 -4.13
CA ILE A 69 3.80 5.99 -3.61
C ILE A 69 4.42 6.79 -4.76
N GLY A 70 4.89 6.14 -5.83
CA GLY A 70 5.47 6.81 -6.99
C GLY A 70 4.46 7.56 -7.88
N GLN A 71 3.16 7.38 -7.66
CA GLN A 71 2.07 8.07 -8.38
C GLN A 71 1.45 9.22 -7.57
N ILE A 72 1.97 9.47 -6.36
CA ILE A 72 1.63 10.62 -5.49
C ILE A 72 2.66 11.73 -5.73
#